data_AF-A0A4U8T0L9-F1
#
_entry.id   AF-A0A4U8T0L9-F1
#
_cell.length_a   1.000
_cell.length_b   1.000
_cell.length_c   1.000
_cell.angle_alpha   90.00
_cell.angle_beta   90.00
_cell.angle_gamma   90.00
#
_symmetry.space_group_name_H-M   'P 1'
#
loop_
_entity.id
_entity.type
_entity.pdbx_description
1 polymer ?
#
loop_
_entity_poly.entity_id
_entity_poly.type
_entity_poly.pdbx_seq_one_letter_code
_entity_poly.pdbx_strand_id
1 'polypeptide(L)'
;MALFKVENMPTLPDIKHQIHFIHQTPLLRRAKILWILSIIIAICGAIPAYALLNNQAQTGTFGILSITNTLATLCMVFTFFYLSKLALRKRLFVLYAFNFATSAFMTLVDYIKIPSPAYELCALCVAVIVCYLAWHLAKELSFITNDRLFFFGAKIGFVGFLLLIISTAMLALNDNMFVILILLSSLGIMLWGTICFLIGIFRLRLIIAYGEDSQNPLK
;
A
#
# COMPACT_ATOMS: atom_id res chain seq x y z
N MET A 1 4.82 18.91 -13.55
CA MET A 1 5.96 17.97 -13.67
C MET A 1 6.85 17.90 -12.42
N ALA A 2 7.13 19.01 -11.71
CA ALA A 2 8.00 19.02 -10.52
C ALA A 2 7.48 18.16 -9.34
N LEU A 3 6.17 18.20 -9.04
CA LEU A 3 5.55 17.46 -7.93
C LEU A 3 5.74 15.93 -8.00
N PHE A 4 5.76 15.38 -9.21
CA PHE A 4 5.86 13.94 -9.45
C PHE A 4 7.28 13.48 -9.80
N LYS A 5 8.24 14.40 -9.90
CA LYS A 5 9.63 14.02 -10.13
C LYS A 5 10.16 13.35 -8.86
N VAL A 6 10.65 12.13 -8.99
CA VAL A 6 11.43 11.47 -7.94
C VAL A 6 12.87 11.92 -8.15
N GLU A 7 13.22 13.05 -7.53
CA GLU A 7 14.58 13.57 -7.51
C GLU A 7 15.40 12.75 -6.50
N ASN A 8 16.68 12.53 -6.82
CA ASN A 8 17.65 11.90 -5.92
C ASN A 8 17.46 10.39 -5.64
N MET A 9 17.09 9.59 -6.65
CA MET A 9 17.40 8.15 -6.51
C MET A 9 18.92 8.01 -6.35
N PRO A 10 19.37 7.27 -5.33
CA PRO A 10 20.79 7.02 -5.15
C PRO A 10 21.33 6.31 -6.41
N THR A 11 22.52 6.71 -6.86
CA THR A 11 23.28 5.89 -7.79
C THR A 11 23.54 4.53 -7.14
N LEU A 12 23.55 3.46 -7.94
CA LEU A 12 23.87 2.14 -7.41
C LEU A 12 25.22 2.20 -6.67
N PRO A 13 25.28 1.74 -5.41
CA PRO A 13 26.54 1.74 -4.68
C PRO A 13 27.48 0.69 -5.28
N ASP A 14 28.66 1.10 -5.74
CA ASP A 14 29.55 0.19 -6.49
C ASP A 14 30.36 -0.77 -5.59
N ILE A 15 30.59 -0.48 -4.31
CA ILE A 15 31.54 -1.27 -3.50
C ILE A 15 31.11 -1.50 -2.03
N LYS A 16 30.33 -0.60 -1.42
CA LYS A 16 30.04 -0.67 0.04
C LYS A 16 28.82 -1.49 0.43
N HIS A 17 27.88 -1.74 -0.48
CA HIS A 17 26.60 -2.36 -0.15
C HIS A 17 26.37 -3.61 -0.99
N GLN A 18 25.93 -4.69 -0.35
CA GLN A 18 25.63 -5.93 -1.05
C GLN A 18 24.36 -5.75 -1.90
N ILE A 19 24.45 -6.08 -3.19
CA ILE A 19 23.30 -6.06 -4.10
C ILE A 19 22.81 -7.50 -4.29
N HIS A 20 21.58 -7.75 -3.87
CA HIS A 20 20.90 -9.03 -4.02
C HIS A 20 20.12 -9.05 -5.33
N PHE A 21 20.64 -9.73 -6.34
CA PHE A 21 19.90 -9.96 -7.57
C PHE A 21 18.93 -11.13 -7.45
N ILE A 22 17.78 -11.03 -8.13
CA ILE A 22 16.69 -12.02 -8.04
C ILE A 22 17.09 -13.41 -8.55
N HIS A 23 17.99 -13.49 -9.54
CA HIS A 23 18.44 -14.77 -10.10
C HIS A 23 19.38 -15.52 -9.14
N GLN A 24 20.10 -14.81 -8.27
CA GLN A 24 21.04 -15.37 -7.30
C GLN A 24 20.43 -15.54 -5.90
N THR A 25 19.36 -14.80 -5.57
CA THR A 25 18.83 -14.72 -4.20
C THR A 25 17.47 -15.43 -4.09
N PRO A 26 17.41 -16.66 -3.53
CA PRO A 26 16.16 -17.41 -3.41
C PRO A 26 15.14 -16.71 -2.49
N LEU A 27 15.58 -16.02 -1.44
CA LEU A 27 14.70 -15.26 -0.55
C LEU A 27 13.99 -14.12 -1.29
N LEU A 28 14.67 -13.44 -2.22
CA LEU A 28 14.07 -12.37 -3.03
C LEU A 28 13.00 -12.93 -3.98
N ARG A 29 13.25 -14.10 -4.57
CA ARG A 29 12.25 -14.80 -5.39
C ARG A 29 11.02 -15.16 -4.57
N ARG A 30 11.21 -15.72 -3.38
CA ARG A 30 10.09 -16.06 -2.46
C ARG A 30 9.31 -14.81 -2.07
N ALA A 31 9.97 -13.72 -1.71
CA ALA A 31 9.33 -12.45 -1.37
C ALA A 31 8.46 -11.92 -2.53
N LYS A 32 9.00 -11.90 -3.74
CA LYS A 32 8.26 -11.48 -4.94
C LYS A 32 7.05 -12.37 -5.22
N ILE A 33 7.22 -13.69 -5.13
CA ILE A 33 6.12 -14.65 -5.32
C ILE A 33 5.02 -14.42 -4.28
N LEU A 34 5.36 -14.24 -3.00
CA LEU A 34 4.40 -13.95 -1.94
C LEU A 34 3.68 -12.61 -2.19
N TRP A 35 4.39 -11.61 -2.69
CA TRP A 35 3.80 -10.32 -3.05
C TRP A 35 2.78 -10.46 -4.18
N ILE A 36 3.14 -11.18 -5.25
CA ILE A 36 2.23 -11.45 -6.38
C ILE A 36 1.05 -12.31 -5.92
N LEU A 37 1.30 -13.33 -5.10
CA LEU A 37 0.26 -14.20 -4.56
C LEU A 37 -0.74 -13.41 -3.71
N SER A 38 -0.27 -12.44 -2.90
CA SER A 38 -1.15 -11.56 -2.13
C SER A 38 -2.11 -10.76 -3.02
N ILE A 39 -1.64 -10.29 -4.18
CA ILE A 39 -2.46 -9.56 -5.16
C ILE A 39 -3.51 -10.50 -5.76
N ILE A 40 -3.09 -11.71 -6.16
CA ILE A 40 -4.02 -12.71 -6.72
C ILE A 40 -5.10 -13.06 -5.70
N ILE A 41 -4.72 -13.32 -4.44
CA ILE A 41 -5.67 -13.62 -3.37
C ILE A 41 -6.62 -12.44 -3.13
N ALA A 42 -6.12 -11.20 -3.14
CA ALA A 42 -6.96 -10.01 -2.98
C ALA A 42 -7.98 -9.87 -4.12
N ILE A 43 -7.59 -10.15 -5.37
CA ILE A 43 -8.51 -10.16 -6.52
C ILE A 43 -9.55 -11.28 -6.36
N CYS A 44 -9.13 -12.48 -5.96
CA CYS A 44 -10.05 -13.58 -5.67
C CYS A 44 -11.03 -13.25 -4.53
N GLY A 45 -10.57 -12.51 -3.50
CA GLY A 45 -11.38 -12.01 -2.40
C GLY A 45 -12.36 -10.89 -2.78
N ALA A 46 -12.12 -10.18 -3.89
CA ALA A 46 -13.05 -9.17 -4.40
C ALA A 46 -14.34 -9.77 -4.97
N ILE A 47 -14.29 -11.01 -5.49
CA ILE A 47 -15.45 -11.74 -6.05
C ILE A 47 -16.55 -11.97 -4.98
N PRO A 48 -16.26 -12.57 -3.80
CA PRO A 48 -17.25 -12.70 -2.74
C PRO A 48 -17.68 -11.35 -2.15
N ALA A 49 -16.80 -10.34 -2.11
CA ALA A 49 -17.18 -8.98 -1.71
C ALA A 49 -18.23 -8.37 -2.64
N TYR A 50 -18.09 -8.57 -3.96
CA TYR A 50 -19.07 -8.14 -4.94
C TYR A 50 -20.41 -8.89 -4.81
N ALA A 51 -20.37 -10.19 -4.54
CA ALA A 51 -21.57 -10.98 -4.27
C ALA A 51 -22.32 -10.52 -3.00
N LEU A 52 -21.58 -10.09 -1.97
CA LEU A 52 -22.12 -9.46 -0.75
C LEU A 52 -22.82 -8.12 -1.05
N LEU A 53 -22.20 -7.26 -1.84
CA LEU A 53 -22.77 -5.95 -2.21
C LEU A 53 -24.07 -6.07 -3.02
N ASN A 54 -24.22 -7.15 -3.81
CA ASN A 54 -25.43 -7.40 -4.59
C ASN A 54 -26.51 -8.17 -3.82
N ASN A 55 -26.40 -8.31 -2.49
CA ASN A 55 -27.31 -9.09 -1.65
C ASN A 55 -27.48 -10.56 -2.11
N GLN A 56 -26.52 -11.10 -2.86
CA GLN A 56 -26.51 -12.49 -3.33
C GLN A 56 -25.73 -13.41 -2.37
N ALA A 57 -25.28 -12.88 -1.23
CA ALA A 57 -24.39 -13.58 -0.32
C ALA A 57 -25.11 -14.50 0.65
N GLN A 58 -24.62 -15.73 0.73
CA GLN A 58 -24.93 -16.69 1.77
C GLN A 58 -23.94 -16.53 2.93
N THR A 59 -24.26 -17.07 4.11
CA THR A 59 -23.38 -17.05 5.31
C THR A 59 -21.95 -17.55 5.03
N GLY A 60 -21.76 -18.44 4.05
CA GLY A 60 -20.43 -18.91 3.61
C GLY A 60 -19.55 -17.83 2.95
N THR A 61 -20.14 -16.79 2.35
CA THR A 61 -19.41 -15.73 1.63
C THR A 61 -18.56 -14.87 2.58
N PHE A 62 -19.04 -14.61 3.80
CA PHE A 62 -18.29 -13.92 4.84
C PHE A 62 -17.06 -14.71 5.31
N GLY A 63 -17.19 -16.04 5.43
CA GLY A 63 -16.09 -16.92 5.80
C GLY A 63 -14.97 -16.90 4.75
N ILE A 64 -15.33 -16.97 3.47
CA ILE A 64 -14.38 -16.90 2.35
C ILE A 64 -13.66 -15.54 2.32
N LEU A 65 -14.38 -14.44 2.54
CA LEU A 65 -13.81 -13.10 2.61
C LEU A 65 -12.78 -12.97 3.75
N SER A 66 -13.10 -13.49 4.92
CA SER A 66 -12.21 -13.49 6.08
C SER A 66 -10.94 -14.31 5.85
N ILE A 67 -11.08 -15.51 5.27
CA ILE A 67 -9.94 -16.39 4.94
C ILE A 67 -9.03 -15.74 3.90
N THR A 68 -9.60 -15.19 2.82
CA THR A 68 -8.83 -14.52 1.75
C THR A 68 -8.08 -13.30 2.28
N ASN A 69 -8.72 -12.45 3.09
CA ASN A 69 -8.03 -11.32 3.74
C ASN A 69 -6.91 -11.77 4.67
N THR A 70 -7.14 -12.81 5.48
CA THR A 70 -6.13 -13.34 6.40
C THR A 70 -4.92 -13.86 5.62
N LEU A 71 -5.15 -14.64 4.56
CA LEU A 71 -4.09 -15.21 3.74
C LEU A 71 -3.31 -14.14 2.98
N ALA A 72 -3.99 -13.14 2.41
CA ALA A 72 -3.35 -12.00 1.75
C ALA A 72 -2.46 -11.23 2.73
N THR A 73 -2.94 -11.02 3.96
CA THR A 73 -2.20 -10.32 5.00
C THR A 73 -0.95 -11.09 5.43
N LEU A 74 -1.07 -12.41 5.63
CA LEU A 74 0.08 -13.27 5.94
C LEU A 74 1.13 -13.23 4.83
N CYS A 75 0.71 -13.30 3.56
CA CYS A 75 1.62 -13.18 2.42
C CYS A 75 2.40 -11.86 2.45
N MET A 76 1.72 -10.76 2.75
CA MET A 76 2.35 -9.44 2.84
C MET A 76 3.29 -9.34 4.05
N VAL A 77 2.92 -9.87 5.23
CA VAL A 77 3.83 -9.93 6.40
C VAL A 77 5.13 -10.65 6.05
N PHE A 78 5.05 -11.84 5.45
CA PHE A 78 6.25 -12.59 5.06
C PHE A 78 7.05 -11.89 3.94
N THR A 79 6.36 -11.23 3.00
CA THR A 79 7.01 -10.40 1.98
C THR A 79 7.88 -9.34 2.64
N PHE A 80 7.32 -8.47 3.48
CA PHE A 80 8.07 -7.40 4.15
C PHE A 80 9.12 -7.92 5.13
N PHE A 81 8.90 -9.08 5.76
CA PHE A 81 9.91 -9.75 6.57
C PHE A 81 11.13 -10.15 5.73
N TYR A 82 10.93 -10.78 4.56
CA TYR A 82 12.05 -11.15 3.69
C TYR A 82 12.74 -9.94 3.07
N LEU A 83 11.98 -8.94 2.63
CA LEU A 83 12.54 -7.69 2.07
C LEU A 83 13.38 -6.94 3.12
N SER A 84 12.88 -6.81 4.35
CA SER A 84 13.61 -6.15 5.45
C SER A 84 14.89 -6.89 5.83
N LYS A 85 14.84 -8.23 5.86
CA LYS A 85 16.02 -9.06 6.12
C LYS A 85 17.08 -8.90 5.03
N LEU A 86 16.68 -8.85 3.75
CA LEU A 86 17.60 -8.66 2.63
C LEU A 86 18.16 -7.23 2.55
N ALA A 87 17.34 -6.23 2.86
CA ALA A 87 17.79 -4.84 2.87
C ALA A 87 18.61 -4.49 4.12
N LEU A 88 18.61 -5.35 5.14
CA LEU A 88 19.13 -5.08 6.49
C LEU A 88 18.47 -3.83 7.11
N ARG A 89 17.16 -3.67 6.90
CA ARG A 89 16.35 -2.53 7.37
C ARG A 89 15.08 -2.99 8.08
N LYS A 90 15.13 -3.11 9.41
CA LYS A 90 13.98 -3.36 10.28
C LYS A 90 12.94 -2.27 10.15
N ARG A 91 13.34 -1.01 9.89
CA ARG A 91 12.40 0.10 9.66
C ARG A 91 11.30 -0.24 8.65
N LEU A 92 11.63 -0.92 7.55
CA LEU A 92 10.64 -1.33 6.54
C LEU A 92 9.57 -2.25 7.13
N PHE A 93 9.98 -3.25 7.91
CA PHE A 93 9.06 -4.19 8.56
C PHE A 93 8.26 -3.52 9.68
N VAL A 94 8.89 -2.63 10.45
CA VAL A 94 8.22 -1.84 11.51
C VAL A 94 7.12 -0.95 10.90
N LEU A 95 7.41 -0.25 9.80
CA LEU A 95 6.40 0.55 9.09
C LEU A 95 5.21 -0.30 8.63
N TYR A 96 5.48 -1.48 8.08
CA TYR A 96 4.42 -2.41 7.69
C TYR A 96 3.63 -2.94 8.90
N ALA A 97 4.30 -3.28 10.00
CA ALA A 97 3.67 -3.76 11.23
C ALA A 97 2.75 -2.68 11.84
N PHE A 98 3.17 -1.41 11.85
CA PHE A 98 2.31 -0.30 12.25
C PHE A 98 1.10 -0.15 11.32
N ASN A 99 1.30 -0.27 10.00
CA ASN A 99 0.21 -0.20 9.04
C ASN A 99 -0.81 -1.34 9.24
N PHE A 100 -0.32 -2.54 9.57
CA PHE A 100 -1.18 -3.65 9.94
C PHE A 100 -1.95 -3.39 11.24
N ALA A 101 -1.27 -2.86 12.27
CA ALA A 101 -1.90 -2.53 13.55
C ALA A 101 -3.00 -1.46 13.39
N THR A 102 -2.81 -0.45 12.54
CA THR A 102 -3.84 0.55 12.24
C THR A 102 -5.05 -0.05 11.53
N SER A 103 -4.84 -0.97 10.59
CA SER A 103 -5.95 -1.68 9.95
C SER A 103 -6.72 -2.56 10.93
N ALA A 104 -6.00 -3.30 11.80
CA ALA A 104 -6.62 -4.12 12.83
C ALA A 104 -7.41 -3.27 13.85
N PHE A 105 -6.89 -2.10 14.21
CA PHE A 105 -7.59 -1.13 15.07
C PHE A 105 -8.91 -0.66 14.43
N MET A 106 -8.93 -0.34 13.13
CA MET A 106 -10.18 0.02 12.45
C MET A 106 -11.19 -1.12 12.45
N THR A 107 -10.75 -2.36 12.22
CA THR A 107 -11.65 -3.53 12.32
C THR A 107 -12.21 -3.70 13.74
N LEU A 108 -11.43 -3.39 14.77
CA LEU A 108 -11.91 -3.41 16.15
C LEU A 108 -12.92 -2.30 16.41
N VAL A 109 -12.68 -1.09 15.90
CA VAL A 109 -13.61 0.04 15.97
C VAL A 109 -14.95 -0.30 15.30
N ASP A 110 -14.91 -0.92 14.12
CA ASP A 110 -16.09 -1.42 13.42
C ASP A 110 -16.85 -2.46 14.25
N TYR A 111 -16.12 -3.38 14.89
CA TYR A 111 -16.71 -4.45 15.72
C TYR A 111 -17.44 -3.90 16.96
N ILE A 112 -16.87 -2.89 17.61
CA ILE A 112 -17.45 -2.26 18.81
C ILE A 112 -18.63 -1.33 18.45
N LYS A 113 -18.82 -1.02 17.15
CA LYS A 113 -19.91 -0.18 16.64
C LYS A 113 -19.97 1.19 17.31
N ILE A 114 -18.84 1.90 17.31
CA ILE A 114 -18.79 3.30 17.76
C ILE A 114 -19.83 4.11 16.96
N PRO A 115 -20.70 4.90 17.62
CA PRO A 115 -21.73 5.67 16.91
C PRO A 115 -21.12 6.84 16.12
N SER A 116 -21.80 7.26 15.06
CA SER A 116 -21.54 8.54 14.38
C SER A 116 -21.90 9.71 15.32
N PRO A 117 -21.14 10.84 15.35
CA PRO A 117 -20.03 11.21 14.45
C PRO A 117 -18.63 10.76 14.91
N ALA A 118 -18.51 10.14 16.09
CA ALA A 118 -17.21 9.74 16.65
C ALA A 118 -16.48 8.72 15.75
N TYR A 119 -17.24 7.80 15.12
CA TYR A 119 -16.71 6.87 14.13
C TYR A 119 -16.05 7.56 12.94
N GLU A 120 -16.72 8.54 12.35
CA GLU A 120 -16.25 9.26 11.16
C GLU A 120 -14.96 10.03 11.44
N LEU A 121 -14.89 10.69 12.60
CA LEU A 121 -13.69 11.37 13.06
C LEU A 121 -12.53 10.38 13.26
N CYS A 122 -12.80 9.23 13.88
CA CYS A 122 -11.81 8.17 14.08
C CYS A 122 -11.29 7.63 12.74
N ALA A 123 -12.20 7.31 11.80
CA ALA A 123 -11.85 6.81 10.48
C ALA A 123 -10.99 7.82 9.71
N LEU A 124 -11.30 9.11 9.80
CA LEU A 124 -10.51 10.17 9.16
C LEU A 124 -9.11 10.28 9.77
N CYS A 125 -8.99 10.24 11.11
CA CYS A 125 -7.70 10.24 11.79
C CYS A 125 -6.84 9.04 11.38
N VAL A 126 -7.42 7.83 11.35
CA VAL A 126 -6.68 6.63 10.95
C VAL A 126 -6.29 6.68 9.48
N ALA A 127 -7.15 7.18 8.60
CA ALA A 127 -6.83 7.30 7.18
C ALA A 127 -5.60 8.20 6.94
N VAL A 128 -5.45 9.31 7.69
CA VAL A 128 -4.25 10.16 7.64
C VAL A 128 -3.01 9.39 8.09
N ILE A 129 -3.10 8.60 9.18
CA ILE A 129 -1.99 7.77 9.67
C ILE A 129 -1.60 6.72 8.63
N VAL A 130 -2.57 6.03 8.03
CA VAL A 130 -2.35 5.03 6.98
C VAL A 130 -1.65 5.66 5.77
N CYS A 131 -2.07 6.86 5.34
CA CYS A 131 -1.41 7.58 4.25
C CYS A 131 0.05 7.93 4.59
N TYR A 132 0.31 8.39 5.81
CA TYR A 132 1.66 8.67 6.29
C TYR A 132 2.54 7.41 6.27
N LEU A 133 2.03 6.30 6.79
CA LEU A 133 2.74 5.01 6.80
C LEU A 133 3.00 4.50 5.39
N ALA A 134 1.98 4.54 4.50
CA ALA A 134 2.10 4.12 3.11
C ALA A 134 3.14 4.96 2.34
N TRP A 135 3.18 6.27 2.58
CA TRP A 135 4.18 7.16 2.00
C TRP A 135 5.61 6.79 2.40
N HIS A 136 5.84 6.60 3.71
CA HIS A 136 7.16 6.21 4.21
C HIS A 136 7.57 4.81 3.76
N LEU A 137 6.63 3.87 3.72
CA LEU A 137 6.88 2.52 3.24
C LEU A 137 7.23 2.51 1.74
N ALA A 138 6.53 3.30 0.92
CA ALA A 138 6.83 3.43 -0.50
C ALA A 138 8.20 4.07 -0.77
N LYS A 139 8.60 5.05 0.05
CA LYS A 139 9.96 5.62 0.00
C LYS A 139 11.04 4.59 0.32
N GLU A 140 10.85 3.81 1.37
CA GLU A 140 11.79 2.75 1.75
C GLU A 140 11.88 1.68 0.66
N LEU A 141 10.74 1.25 0.10
CA LEU A 141 10.71 0.33 -1.03
C LEU A 141 11.44 0.89 -2.25
N SER A 142 11.16 2.12 -2.66
CA SER A 142 11.86 2.74 -3.79
C SER A 142 13.36 2.81 -3.56
N PHE A 143 13.79 3.13 -2.35
CA PHE A 143 15.20 3.21 -2.00
C PHE A 143 15.90 1.85 -2.10
N ILE A 144 15.39 0.82 -1.41
CA ILE A 144 16.05 -0.50 -1.36
C ILE A 144 15.98 -1.25 -2.70
N THR A 145 14.95 -0.99 -3.52
CA THR A 145 14.78 -1.63 -4.83
C THR A 145 15.41 -0.84 -5.97
N ASN A 146 15.85 0.39 -5.68
CA ASN A 146 16.28 1.39 -6.67
C ASN A 146 15.27 1.57 -7.83
N ASP A 147 13.97 1.52 -7.52
CA ASP A 147 12.90 1.75 -8.49
C ASP A 147 12.01 2.94 -8.05
N ARG A 148 11.88 3.95 -8.93
CA ARG A 148 11.10 5.16 -8.67
C ARG A 148 9.60 4.90 -8.64
N LEU A 149 9.14 3.81 -9.25
CA LEU A 149 7.72 3.55 -9.48
C LEU A 149 6.92 3.38 -8.19
N PHE A 150 7.51 2.82 -7.13
CA PHE A 150 6.83 2.67 -5.83
C PHE A 150 6.49 4.04 -5.22
N PHE A 151 7.48 4.92 -5.09
CA PHE A 151 7.27 6.24 -4.51
C PHE A 151 6.47 7.16 -5.44
N PHE A 152 6.68 7.07 -6.76
CA PHE A 152 5.87 7.78 -7.75
C PHE A 152 4.38 7.36 -7.67
N GLY A 153 4.11 6.06 -7.60
CA GLY A 153 2.76 5.52 -7.44
C GLY A 153 2.11 5.99 -6.15
N ALA A 154 2.85 5.99 -5.03
CA ALA A 154 2.38 6.51 -3.76
C ALA A 154 2.07 8.02 -3.81
N LYS A 155 2.89 8.84 -4.49
CA LYS A 155 2.63 10.27 -4.70
C LYS A 155 1.30 10.50 -5.44
N ILE A 156 1.10 9.78 -6.54
CA ILE A 156 -0.12 9.86 -7.34
C ILE A 156 -1.32 9.42 -6.52
N GLY A 157 -1.21 8.28 -5.84
CA GLY A 157 -2.26 7.76 -4.96
C GLY A 157 -2.64 8.74 -3.85
N PHE A 158 -1.65 9.42 -3.24
CA PHE A 158 -1.88 10.43 -2.22
C PHE A 158 -2.63 11.66 -2.75
N VAL A 159 -2.29 12.14 -3.95
CA VAL A 159 -3.04 13.23 -4.60
C VAL A 159 -4.48 12.81 -4.87
N GLY A 160 -4.69 11.59 -5.39
CA GLY A 160 -6.03 11.05 -5.61
C GLY A 160 -6.82 10.96 -4.30
N PHE A 161 -6.21 10.46 -3.23
CA PHE A 161 -6.83 10.35 -1.91
C PHE A 161 -7.21 11.71 -1.31
N LEU A 162 -6.35 12.73 -1.45
CA LEU A 162 -6.63 14.08 -0.96
C LEU A 162 -7.79 14.72 -1.73
N LEU A 163 -7.81 14.55 -3.06
CA LEU A 163 -8.94 14.98 -3.90
C LEU A 163 -10.24 14.24 -3.55
N LEU A 164 -10.15 12.95 -3.19
CA LEU A 164 -11.30 12.17 -2.73
C LEU A 164 -11.89 12.78 -1.45
N ILE A 165 -11.07 13.09 -0.43
CA ILE A 165 -11.55 13.74 0.81
C ILE A 165 -12.21 15.09 0.53
N ILE A 166 -11.59 15.93 -0.30
CA ILE A 166 -12.15 17.25 -0.62
C ILE A 166 -13.48 17.10 -1.35
N SER A 167 -13.55 16.19 -2.33
CA SER A 167 -14.77 15.97 -3.11
C SER A 167 -15.90 15.38 -2.27
N THR A 168 -15.63 14.44 -1.35
CA THR A 168 -16.65 13.91 -0.44
C THR A 168 -17.16 14.96 0.53
N ALA A 169 -16.28 15.80 1.08
CA ALA A 169 -16.69 16.92 1.93
C ALA A 169 -17.53 17.96 1.17
N MET A 170 -17.18 18.25 -0.08
CA MET A 170 -17.96 19.16 -0.94
C MET A 170 -19.33 18.58 -1.30
N LEU A 171 -19.41 17.26 -1.57
CA LEU A 171 -20.66 16.58 -1.90
C LEU A 171 -21.66 16.65 -0.74
N ALA A 172 -21.17 16.51 0.50
CA ALA A 172 -21.99 16.66 1.71
C ALA A 172 -22.59 18.07 1.89
N LEU A 173 -22.00 19.09 1.24
CA LEU A 173 -22.47 20.47 1.30
C LEU A 173 -23.31 20.87 0.08
N ASN A 174 -23.10 20.22 -1.08
CA ASN A 174 -23.77 20.57 -2.33
C ASN A 174 -23.76 19.40 -3.34
N ASP A 175 -24.94 18.91 -3.72
CA ASP A 175 -25.14 17.88 -4.74
C ASP A 175 -24.96 18.45 -6.16
N ASN A 176 -23.72 18.72 -6.53
CA ASN A 176 -23.36 19.25 -7.85
C ASN A 176 -22.69 18.17 -8.72
N MET A 177 -23.18 18.02 -9.96
CA MET A 177 -22.60 17.13 -10.99
C MET A 177 -21.09 17.31 -11.17
N PHE A 178 -20.59 18.54 -11.03
CA PHE A 178 -19.15 18.82 -11.12
C PHE A 178 -18.34 18.14 -10.00
N VAL A 179 -18.89 18.07 -8.78
CA VAL A 179 -18.23 17.42 -7.63
C VAL A 179 -18.19 15.90 -7.83
N ILE A 180 -19.25 15.31 -8.39
CA ILE A 180 -19.31 13.88 -8.76
C ILE A 180 -18.23 13.54 -9.80
N LEU A 181 -18.01 14.41 -10.79
CA LEU A 181 -16.97 14.20 -11.81
C LEU A 181 -15.56 14.24 -11.20
N ILE A 182 -15.30 15.16 -10.27
CA ILE A 182 -14.02 15.23 -9.54
C ILE A 182 -13.82 13.97 -8.71
N LEU A 183 -14.86 13.49 -8.02
CA LEU A 183 -14.81 12.27 -7.23
C LEU A 183 -14.45 11.05 -8.09
N LEU A 184 -15.12 10.87 -9.23
CA LEU A 184 -14.78 9.79 -10.19
C LEU A 184 -13.35 9.93 -10.73
N SER A 185 -12.92 11.14 -11.05
CA SER A 185 -11.55 11.40 -11.53
C SER A 185 -10.49 11.07 -10.47
N SER A 186 -10.79 11.34 -9.19
CA SER A 186 -9.90 11.02 -8.07
C SER A 186 -9.67 9.50 -7.94
N LEU A 187 -10.72 8.70 -8.16
CA LEU A 187 -10.61 7.24 -8.21
C LEU A 187 -9.72 6.78 -9.37
N GLY A 188 -9.85 7.40 -10.55
CA GLY A 188 -8.97 7.14 -11.69
C GLY A 188 -7.49 7.43 -11.39
N ILE A 189 -7.21 8.52 -10.67
CA ILE A 189 -5.86 8.87 -10.22
C ILE A 189 -5.33 7.83 -9.23
N MET A 190 -6.14 7.40 -8.25
CA MET A 190 -5.74 6.35 -7.30
C MET A 190 -5.46 5.00 -7.99
N LEU A 191 -6.27 4.64 -8.99
CA LEU A 191 -6.03 3.45 -9.83
C LEU A 191 -4.70 3.55 -10.57
N TRP A 192 -4.38 4.72 -11.13
CA TRP A 192 -3.10 4.94 -11.80
C TRP A 192 -1.91 4.80 -10.84
N GLY A 193 -2.03 5.30 -9.61
CA GLY A 193 -1.04 5.09 -8.55
C GLY A 193 -0.82 3.60 -8.24
N THR A 194 -1.92 2.84 -8.17
CA THR A 194 -1.91 1.39 -7.96
C THR A 194 -1.22 0.66 -9.12
N ILE A 195 -1.51 1.04 -10.38
CA ILE A 195 -0.87 0.47 -11.57
C ILE A 195 0.64 0.68 -11.53
N CYS A 196 1.10 1.90 -11.20
CA CYS A 196 2.53 2.19 -11.07
C CYS A 196 3.20 1.30 -10.01
N PHE A 197 2.52 1.08 -8.88
CA PHE A 197 3.00 0.19 -7.82
C PHE A 197 3.09 -1.27 -8.29
N LEU A 198 2.08 -1.77 -9.01
CA LEU A 198 2.07 -3.10 -9.61
C LEU A 198 3.23 -3.29 -10.60
N ILE A 199 3.46 -2.31 -11.49
CA ILE A 199 4.60 -2.35 -12.41
C ILE A 199 5.92 -2.44 -11.64
N GLY A 200 6.07 -1.67 -10.54
CA GLY A 200 7.24 -1.77 -9.66
C GLY A 200 7.45 -3.17 -9.09
N ILE A 201 6.39 -3.83 -8.62
CA ILE A 201 6.46 -5.22 -8.12
C ILE A 201 6.94 -6.18 -9.21
N PHE A 202 6.39 -6.09 -10.43
CA PHE A 202 6.79 -6.96 -11.53
C PHE A 202 8.22 -6.66 -12.03
N ARG A 203 8.65 -5.40 -11.97
CA ARG A 203 10.01 -4.98 -12.34
C ARG A 203 11.06 -5.23 -11.25
N LEU A 204 10.66 -5.60 -10.03
CA LEU A 204 11.58 -5.95 -8.96
C LEU A 204 12.55 -7.05 -9.41
N ARG A 205 13.83 -6.68 -9.51
CA ARG A 205 14.95 -7.55 -9.95
C ARG A 205 16.11 -7.56 -8.97
N LEU A 206 16.21 -6.57 -8.09
CA LEU A 206 17.29 -6.43 -7.12
C LEU A 206 16.79 -5.81 -5.82
N ILE A 207 17.55 -6.04 -4.75
CA ILE A 207 17.47 -5.31 -3.49
C ILE A 207 18.88 -4.96 -3.05
N ILE A 208 19.06 -3.75 -2.54
CA ILE A 208 20.33 -3.26 -2.03
C ILE A 208 20.30 -3.32 -0.50
N ALA A 209 21.30 -3.98 0.08
CA ALA A 209 21.48 -4.11 1.53
C ALA A 209 22.14 -2.85 2.10
N TYR A 210 21.38 -1.76 2.17
CA TYR A 210 21.87 -0.48 2.67
C TYR A 210 22.22 -0.49 4.17
N GLY A 211 21.64 -1.41 4.95
CA GLY A 211 21.76 -1.38 6.41
C GLY A 211 20.91 -0.28 7.05
N GLU A 212 20.81 -0.29 8.39
CA GLU A 212 19.96 0.67 9.12
C GLU A 212 20.52 2.11 9.08
N ASP A 213 21.84 2.25 9.12
CA ASP A 213 22.52 3.54 9.26
C ASP A 213 22.47 4.39 7.98
N SER A 214 22.18 3.78 6.83
CA SER A 214 22.07 4.50 5.56
C SER A 214 20.81 5.35 5.50
N GLN A 215 20.95 6.67 5.53
CA GLN A 215 19.81 7.58 5.37
C GLN A 215 19.17 7.46 3.99
N ASN A 216 17.84 7.44 3.94
CA ASN A 216 17.09 7.45 2.68
C ASN A 216 17.10 8.88 2.10
N PRO A 217 17.74 9.13 0.95
CA PRO A 217 17.84 10.47 0.37
C PRO A 217 16.52 10.94 -0.29
N LEU A 218 15.52 10.05 -0.39
CA LEU A 218 14.21 10.38 -0.97
C LEU A 218 13.39 11.26 -0.02
N LYS A 219 13.38 12.56 -0.33
CA LYS A 219 12.56 13.57 0.34
C LYS A 219 11.13 13.60 -0.19
#